data_AF-A0A8B6H9F9-F1
#
_entry.id   AF-A0A8B6H9F9-F1
#
_cell.length_a   1.000
_cell.length_b   1.000
_cell.length_c   1.000
_cell.angle_alpha   90.00
_cell.angle_beta   90.00
_cell.angle_gamma   90.00
#
_symmetry.space_group_name_H-M   'P 1'
#
loop_
_entity.id
_entity.type
_entity.pdbx_description
1 polymer ?
#
loop_
_entity_poly.entity_id
_entity_poly.type
_entity_poly.pdbx_seq_one_letter_code
_entity_poly.pdbx_strand_id
1 'polypeptide(L)'
;MNEKQKNRRQRRLEDNSVDYDSESGHESKYNETLCDDLAAWINKYQIKHNAVDDLLKILKKYGHLDIPSTARILLKHVKSKRNIVTELNLE
;
A
#
# COMPACT_ATOMS: atom_id res chain seq x y z
N MET A 1 -51.16 -38.44 -0.30
CA MET A 1 -49.76 -38.42 0.18
C MET A 1 -49.66 -37.39 1.28
N ASN A 2 -49.22 -37.79 2.48
CA ASN A 2 -49.39 -37.02 3.71
C ASN A 2 -48.40 -35.87 3.86
N GLU A 3 -48.94 -34.72 4.29
CA GLU A 3 -48.32 -33.41 4.51
C GLU A 3 -47.33 -33.36 5.69
N LYS A 4 -46.80 -34.51 6.12
CA LYS A 4 -45.84 -34.64 7.24
C LYS A 4 -44.39 -34.84 6.80
N GLN A 5 -44.10 -34.82 5.50
CA GLN A 5 -42.72 -34.99 4.98
C GLN A 5 -42.06 -33.72 4.46
N LYS A 6 -42.74 -32.56 4.47
CA LYS A 6 -42.20 -31.33 3.88
C LYS A 6 -41.31 -30.48 4.81
N ASN A 7 -41.24 -30.80 6.11
CA ASN A 7 -40.61 -29.93 7.13
C ASN A 7 -39.29 -30.45 7.72
N ARG A 8 -38.47 -31.19 6.97
CA ARG A 8 -37.14 -31.66 7.42
C ARG A 8 -35.93 -31.00 6.75
N ARG A 9 -36.12 -29.97 5.92
CA ARG A 9 -35.04 -29.26 5.22
C ARG A 9 -34.85 -27.79 5.65
N GLN A 10 -35.36 -27.40 6.81
CA GLN A 10 -35.22 -26.03 7.34
C GLN A 10 -34.56 -26.00 8.72
N ARG A 11 -33.38 -26.59 8.86
CA ARG A 11 -32.45 -26.27 9.96
C ARG A 11 -31.02 -26.49 9.47
N ARG A 12 -30.18 -25.47 9.65
CA ARG A 12 -28.76 -25.33 9.29
C ARG A 12 -28.44 -24.66 7.95
N LEU A 13 -28.79 -23.38 7.81
CA LEU A 13 -28.01 -22.41 7.00
C LEU A 13 -28.20 -20.98 7.57
N GLU A 14 -28.09 -20.86 8.89
CA GLU A 14 -27.68 -19.64 9.59
C GLU A 14 -26.55 -20.20 10.47
N ASP A 15 -25.31 -19.81 10.38
CA ASP A 15 -24.79 -18.46 10.51
C ASP A 15 -23.28 -18.58 10.25
N ASN A 16 -22.80 -18.14 9.10
CA ASN A 16 -21.37 -17.85 8.89
C ASN A 16 -21.18 -16.95 7.67
N SER A 17 -21.98 -15.89 7.60
CA SER A 17 -21.67 -14.75 6.74
C SER A 17 -20.55 -13.98 7.43
N VAL A 18 -19.31 -14.47 7.28
CA VAL A 18 -18.12 -13.67 7.58
C VAL A 18 -18.09 -12.55 6.53
N ASP A 19 -18.71 -11.44 6.91
CA ASP A 19 -18.61 -10.16 6.25
C ASP A 19 -17.14 -9.72 6.41
N TYR A 20 -16.31 -10.14 5.46
CA TYR A 20 -14.97 -9.59 5.30
C TYR A 20 -15.13 -8.17 4.76
N ASP A 21 -15.53 -7.25 5.65
CA ASP A 21 -15.25 -5.83 5.49
C ASP A 21 -13.75 -5.63 5.73
N SER A 22 -12.97 -6.16 4.79
CA SER A 22 -11.55 -5.92 4.73
C SER A 22 -11.39 -4.59 4.01
N GLU A 23 -11.58 -3.48 4.75
CA GLU A 23 -11.13 -2.15 4.36
C GLU A 23 -9.59 -2.12 4.25
N SER A 24 -9.04 -2.85 3.29
CA SER A 24 -7.64 -2.79 2.88
C SER A 24 -7.43 -1.63 1.89
N GLY A 25 -8.01 -0.47 2.20
CA GLY A 25 -7.81 0.78 1.47
C GLY A 25 -6.65 1.62 2.02
N HIS A 26 -6.00 1.16 3.10
CA HIS A 26 -5.07 1.96 3.88
C HIS A 26 -3.58 1.63 3.64
N GLU A 27 -3.22 0.86 2.61
CA GLU A 27 -1.80 0.54 2.33
C GLU A 27 -1.10 1.59 1.45
N SER A 28 -1.83 2.37 0.65
CA SER A 28 -1.18 3.29 -0.30
C SER A 28 -0.56 4.52 0.38
N LYS A 29 -1.19 5.07 1.42
CA LYS A 29 -0.76 6.34 2.02
C LYS A 29 0.50 6.22 2.88
N TYR A 30 0.67 5.11 3.61
CA TYR A 30 1.85 4.88 4.45
C TYR A 30 3.13 4.73 3.61
N ASN A 31 3.01 4.09 2.43
CA ASN A 31 4.14 3.89 1.52
C ASN A 31 4.61 5.20 0.88
N GLU A 32 3.71 6.17 0.65
CA GLU A 32 4.09 7.50 0.17
C GLU A 32 4.92 8.27 1.19
N THR A 33 4.47 8.34 2.46
CA THR A 33 5.22 9.01 3.54
C THR A 33 6.60 8.40 3.76
N LEU A 34 6.71 7.06 3.74
CA LEU A 34 7.99 6.38 3.89
C LEU A 34 8.94 6.67 2.72
N CYS A 35 8.42 6.71 1.48
CA CYS A 35 9.24 7.03 0.32
C CYS A 35 9.76 8.47 0.35
N ASP A 36 8.94 9.41 0.81
CA ASP A 36 9.33 10.82 0.96
C ASP A 36 10.40 10.98 2.05
N ASP A 37 10.25 10.32 3.20
CA ASP A 37 11.22 10.33 4.29
C ASP A 37 12.55 9.69 3.88
N LEU A 38 12.50 8.53 3.19
CA LEU A 38 13.69 7.89 2.65
C LEU A 38 14.38 8.79 1.64
N ALA A 39 13.63 9.43 0.73
CA ALA A 39 14.21 10.36 -0.23
C ALA A 39 14.85 11.56 0.47
N ALA A 40 14.21 12.12 1.49
CA ALA A 40 14.78 13.22 2.29
C ALA A 40 16.07 12.78 2.99
N TRP A 41 16.07 11.60 3.61
CA TRP A 41 17.23 11.00 4.28
C TRP A 41 18.40 10.77 3.32
N ILE A 42 18.13 10.18 2.14
CA ILE A 42 19.14 9.93 1.09
C ILE A 42 19.78 11.25 0.64
N ASN A 43 18.97 12.27 0.38
CA ASN A 43 19.47 13.58 -0.04
C ASN A 43 20.24 14.28 1.09
N LYS A 44 19.77 14.18 2.33
CA LYS A 44 20.41 14.79 3.51
C LYS A 44 21.82 14.24 3.74
N TYR A 45 22.00 12.93 3.62
CA TYR A 45 23.27 12.25 3.89
C TYR A 45 24.07 11.89 2.64
N GLN A 46 23.62 12.30 1.45
CA GLN A 46 24.26 12.02 0.15
C GLN A 46 24.59 10.53 -0.02
N ILE A 47 23.62 9.68 0.35
CA ILE A 47 23.82 8.23 0.36
C ILE A 47 23.95 7.72 -1.07
N LYS A 48 24.99 6.90 -1.33
CA LYS A 48 25.21 6.31 -2.65
C LYS A 48 24.06 5.38 -3.03
N HIS A 49 23.67 5.42 -4.31
CA HIS A 49 22.51 4.68 -4.81
C HIS A 49 22.60 3.16 -4.59
N ASN A 50 23.81 2.57 -4.66
CA ASN A 50 23.98 1.13 -4.40
C ASN A 50 23.59 0.73 -2.97
N ALA A 51 23.96 1.54 -1.97
CA ALA A 51 23.58 1.30 -0.58
C ALA A 51 22.06 1.45 -0.37
N VAL A 52 21.46 2.43 -1.05
CA VAL A 52 20.01 2.63 -1.04
C VAL A 52 19.30 1.45 -1.70
N ASP A 53 19.77 0.98 -2.85
CA ASP A 53 19.18 -0.16 -3.57
C ASP A 53 19.18 -1.41 -2.69
N ASP A 54 20.26 -1.67 -1.96
CA ASP A 54 20.33 -2.79 -1.02
C ASP A 54 19.38 -2.61 0.19
N LEU A 55 19.25 -1.40 0.72
CA LEU A 55 18.25 -1.09 1.74
C LEU A 55 16.81 -1.33 1.23
N LEU A 56 16.50 -0.89 0.01
CA LEU A 56 15.17 -1.06 -0.59
C LEU A 56 14.85 -2.55 -0.81
N LYS A 57 15.83 -3.37 -1.19
CA LYS A 57 15.66 -4.83 -1.26
C LYS A 57 15.36 -5.43 0.11
N ILE A 58 16.04 -4.98 1.16
CA ILE A 58 15.78 -5.41 2.54
C ILE A 58 14.35 -5.05 2.92
N LEU A 59 13.93 -3.79 2.72
CA LEU A 59 12.57 -3.35 3.06
C LEU A 59 11.50 -4.18 2.34
N LYS A 60 11.71 -4.48 1.05
CA LYS A 60 10.81 -5.38 0.30
C LYS A 60 10.71 -6.78 0.90
N LYS A 61 11.85 -7.34 1.33
CA LYS A 61 11.90 -8.67 1.96
C LYS A 61 11.09 -8.72 3.26
N TYR A 62 10.97 -7.60 3.98
CA TYR A 62 10.24 -7.50 5.24
C TYR A 62 8.78 -7.02 5.10
N GLY A 63 8.22 -7.04 3.89
CA GLY A 63 6.79 -6.82 3.66
C GLY A 63 6.43 -5.50 2.98
N HIS A 64 7.41 -4.64 2.68
CA HIS A 64 7.14 -3.38 1.97
C HIS A 64 7.17 -3.55 0.45
N LEU A 65 6.17 -4.25 -0.12
CA LEU A 65 6.15 -4.60 -1.54
C LEU A 65 6.00 -3.39 -2.48
N ASP A 66 5.31 -2.34 -2.02
CA ASP A 66 4.99 -1.14 -2.80
C ASP A 66 6.11 -0.11 -2.87
N ILE A 67 7.23 -0.35 -2.18
CA ILE A 67 8.39 0.54 -2.25
C ILE A 67 9.10 0.37 -3.61
N PRO A 68 9.69 1.43 -4.17
CA PRO A 68 10.54 1.33 -5.36
C PRO A 68 11.70 0.34 -5.22
N SER A 69 12.03 -0.40 -6.28
CA SER A 69 13.16 -1.35 -6.27
C SER A 69 14.53 -0.66 -6.39
N THR A 70 14.56 0.62 -6.76
CA THR A 70 15.81 1.37 -6.94
C THR A 70 15.70 2.80 -6.42
N ALA A 71 16.82 3.33 -5.95
CA ALA A 71 17.01 4.70 -5.52
C ALA A 71 16.62 5.69 -6.63
N ARG A 72 16.88 5.33 -7.89
CA ARG A 72 16.50 6.16 -9.05
C ARG A 72 14.98 6.36 -9.13
N ILE A 73 14.19 5.29 -8.95
CA ILE A 73 12.73 5.36 -9.01
C ILE A 73 12.20 6.11 -7.78
N LEU A 74 12.76 5.84 -6.60
CA LEU A 74 12.44 6.54 -5.36
C LEU A 74 12.62 8.05 -5.51
N LEU A 75 13.80 8.49 -5.94
CA LEU A 75 14.12 9.91 -6.09
C LEU A 75 13.38 10.59 -7.26
N LYS A 76 13.01 9.84 -8.30
CA LYS A 76 12.23 10.37 -9.44
C LYS A 76 10.77 10.63 -9.05
N HIS A 77 10.14 9.72 -8.30
CA HIS A 77 8.75 9.89 -7.85
C HIS A 77 8.58 11.13 -6.99
N VAL A 78 9.50 11.37 -6.06
CA VAL A 78 9.43 12.53 -5.15
C VAL A 78 9.62 13.86 -5.89
N LYS A 79 10.48 13.91 -6.93
CA LYS A 79 10.63 15.12 -7.75
C LYS A 79 9.37 15.45 -8.56
N SER A 80 8.64 14.43 -9.02
CA SER A 80 7.41 14.65 -9.80
C SER A 80 6.27 15.25 -8.96
N LYS A 81 6.19 14.91 -7.67
CA LYS A 81 5.14 15.42 -6.77
C LYS A 81 5.37 16.86 -6.30
N ARG A 82 6.63 17.31 -6.19
CA ARG A 82 6.93 18.69 -5.76
C ARG A 82 6.71 19.75 -6.84
N ASN A 83 6.66 19.37 -8.11
CA ASN A 83 6.51 20.31 -9.23
C ASN A 83 5.04 20.74 -9.51
N ILE A 84 4.06 20.22 -8.76
CA ILE A 84 2.64 20.48 -9.04
C ILE A 84 2.10 21.68 -8.24
N VAL A 85 2.82 22.17 -7.23
CA VAL A 85 2.33 23.22 -6.31
C VAL A 85 2.70 24.64 -6.78
N THR A 86 3.58 24.79 -7.77
CA THR A 86 4.08 26.12 -8.21
C THR A 86 3.28 26.78 -9.33
N GLU A 87 2.29 26.11 -9.94
CA GLU A 87 1.59 26.60 -11.15
C GLU A 87 0.13 27.06 -10.90
N LEU A 88 -0.34 27.17 -9.64
CA LEU A 88 -1.73 27.58 -9.34
C LEU A 88 -1.85 28.94 -8.62
N ASN A 89 -0.84 29.80 -8.69
CA ASN A 89 -0.86 31.13 -8.05
C ASN A 89 -0.36 32.26 -8.98
N LEU A 90 -0.77 32.27 -10.25
CA LEU A 90 -0.68 33.47 -11.08
C LEU A 90 -1.98 33.67 -11.87
N GLU A 91 -2.57 34.84 -11.61
CA GLU A 91 -3.78 35.49 -12.14
C GLU A 91 -5.15 35.09 -11.58
#